data_AF-A0A372ILT5-F1
#
_entry.id   AF-A0A372ILT5-F1
#
_cell.length_a   1.000
_cell.length_b   1.000
_cell.length_c   1.000
_cell.angle_alpha   90.00
_cell.angle_beta   90.00
_cell.angle_gamma   90.00
#
_symmetry.space_group_name_H-M   'P 1'
#
loop_
_entity.id
_entity.type
_entity.pdbx_description
1 polymer ?
#
loop_
_entity_poly.entity_id
_entity_poly.type
_entity_poly.pdbx_seq_one_letter_code
_entity_poly.pdbx_strand_id
1 'polypeptide(L)'
;MKHTVEAAKTPVKHWVPEIWATAHEAEQSASIESYVHYCEKAHAEARAEAIESKCSESEADNVAAAAWRCTLPLLSSRTAVQAFIACVAVGQQRGWIKPEESRSLMYTAQTALSVLRKAGA
;
A
#
# COMPACT_ATOMS: atom_id res chain seq x y z
N MET A 1 12.13 4.56 -39.97
CA MET A 1 11.71 5.50 -38.91
C MET A 1 11.80 4.78 -37.58
N LYS A 2 12.73 5.18 -36.71
CA LYS A 2 12.91 4.60 -35.38
C LYS A 2 11.99 5.37 -34.42
N HIS A 3 10.93 4.73 -33.93
CA HIS A 3 10.12 5.28 -32.86
C HIS A 3 10.86 5.05 -31.53
N THR A 4 11.61 6.06 -31.09
CA THR A 4 12.05 6.16 -29.69
C THR A 4 10.83 6.55 -28.86
N VAL A 5 10.28 5.58 -28.13
CA VAL A 5 9.33 5.85 -27.05
C VAL A 5 10.14 6.47 -25.92
N GLU A 6 10.09 7.79 -25.85
CA GLU A 6 10.68 8.57 -24.77
C GLU A 6 9.87 8.27 -23.52
N ALA A 7 10.41 7.42 -22.63
CA ALA A 7 9.80 7.10 -21.36
C ALA A 7 9.61 8.41 -20.58
N ALA A 8 8.36 8.82 -20.41
CA ALA A 8 7.99 9.96 -19.58
C ALA A 8 8.45 9.67 -18.14
N LYS A 9 9.66 10.15 -17.81
CA LYS A 9 10.16 10.30 -16.45
C LYS A 9 9.45 11.50 -15.83
N THR A 10 8.18 11.37 -15.48
CA THR A 10 7.59 12.26 -14.48
C THR A 10 7.95 11.69 -13.10
N PRO A 11 8.74 12.41 -12.29
CA PRO A 11 9.00 11.99 -10.93
C PRO A 11 7.70 12.24 -10.16
N VAL A 12 6.91 11.19 -9.91
CA VAL A 12 5.87 11.22 -8.88
C VAL A 12 6.58 11.64 -7.60
N LYS A 13 6.29 12.85 -7.12
CA LYS A 13 7.05 13.48 -6.04
C LYS A 13 7.02 12.58 -4.80
N HIS A 14 8.19 12.25 -4.27
CA HIS A 14 8.51 12.14 -2.83
C HIS A 14 7.53 11.42 -1.87
N TRP A 15 6.62 10.55 -2.32
CA TRP A 15 5.66 9.89 -1.43
C TRP A 15 6.30 8.89 -0.45
N VAL A 16 7.51 8.40 -0.72
CA VAL A 16 8.02 7.19 -0.06
C VAL A 16 8.73 7.42 1.30
N PRO A 17 9.39 8.56 1.64
CA PRO A 17 10.12 8.65 2.92
C PRO A 17 9.38 9.30 4.10
N GLU A 18 8.56 10.35 3.90
CA GLU A 18 7.97 11.11 5.03
C GLU A 18 6.73 10.46 5.68
N ILE A 19 6.13 9.51 4.98
CA ILE A 19 4.93 8.77 5.42
C ILE A 19 5.24 7.80 6.58
N TRP A 20 6.47 7.29 6.64
CA TRP A 20 6.84 6.28 7.63
C TRP A 20 7.08 6.86 9.03
N ALA A 21 7.39 8.17 9.13
CA ALA A 21 7.61 8.84 10.41
C ALA A 21 6.31 9.10 11.19
N THR A 22 5.20 9.36 10.50
CA THR A 22 3.89 9.63 11.14
C THR A 22 3.07 8.37 11.44
N ALA A 23 3.29 7.28 10.71
CA ALA A 23 2.62 6.00 10.96
C ALA A 23 3.07 5.32 12.27
N HIS A 24 4.32 5.54 12.70
CA HIS A 24 4.86 4.92 13.91
C HIS A 24 4.33 5.58 15.21
N GLU A 25 4.03 6.87 15.19
CA GLU A 25 3.45 7.58 16.34
C GLU A 25 1.95 7.28 16.54
N ALA A 26 1.23 6.89 15.48
CA ALA A 26 -0.19 6.51 15.55
C ALA A 26 -0.44 5.05 15.99
N GLU A 27 0.61 4.24 16.09
CA GLU A 27 0.55 2.77 16.25
C GLU A 27 -0.07 2.32 17.60
N GLN A 28 -0.13 3.20 18.61
CA GLN A 28 -0.66 2.86 19.94
C GLN A 28 -2.19 3.01 20.07
N SER A 29 -2.90 3.55 19.07
CA SER A 29 -4.37 3.70 19.13
C SER A 29 -5.08 3.56 17.78
N ALA A 30 -4.36 3.30 16.68
CA ALA A 30 -5.00 3.11 15.38
C ALA A 30 -5.79 1.79 15.32
N SER A 31 -7.09 1.88 15.01
CA SER A 31 -7.90 0.71 14.69
C SER A 31 -7.52 0.14 13.33
N ILE A 32 -7.92 -1.12 13.05
CA ILE A 32 -7.77 -1.74 11.73
C ILE A 32 -8.38 -0.86 10.63
N GLU A 33 -9.52 -0.24 10.93
CA GLU A 33 -10.24 0.65 10.01
C GLU A 33 -9.42 1.89 9.65
N SER A 34 -8.71 2.47 10.63
CA SER A 34 -7.82 3.62 10.39
C SER A 34 -6.71 3.30 9.39
N TYR A 35 -6.15 2.08 9.43
CA TYR A 35 -5.13 1.66 8.46
C TYR A 35 -5.69 1.50 7.05
N VAL A 36 -6.88 0.91 6.92
CA VAL A 36 -7.55 0.78 5.60
C VAL A 36 -7.84 2.16 5.04
N HIS A 37 -8.41 3.06 5.85
CA HIS A 37 -8.68 4.43 5.44
C HIS A 37 -7.41 5.18 5.01
N TYR A 38 -6.30 4.97 5.73
CA TYR A 38 -5.01 5.54 5.37
C TYR A 38 -4.52 5.07 3.99
N CYS A 39 -4.59 3.77 3.73
CA CYS A 39 -4.23 3.20 2.43
C CYS A 39 -5.15 3.73 1.31
N GLU A 40 -6.45 3.89 1.59
CA GLU A 40 -7.43 4.42 0.64
C GLU A 40 -7.14 5.87 0.28
N LYS A 41 -6.82 6.68 1.29
CA LYS A 41 -6.40 8.07 1.10
C LYS A 41 -5.14 8.14 0.24
N ALA A 42 -4.13 7.32 0.54
CA ALA A 42 -2.90 7.28 -0.24
C ALA A 42 -3.13 6.92 -1.72
N HIS A 43 -3.95 5.90 -1.97
CA HIS A 43 -4.35 5.54 -3.32
C HIS A 43 -5.08 6.70 -4.04
N ALA A 44 -6.05 7.32 -3.36
CA ALA A 44 -6.84 8.41 -3.95
C ALA A 44 -5.99 9.64 -4.28
N GLU A 45 -5.12 10.06 -3.37
CA GLU A 45 -4.22 11.21 -3.56
C GLU A 45 -3.22 10.95 -4.69
N ALA A 46 -2.58 9.78 -4.71
CA ALA A 46 -1.64 9.42 -5.77
C ALA A 46 -2.32 9.34 -7.15
N ARG A 47 -3.56 8.86 -7.21
CA ARG A 47 -4.34 8.85 -8.46
C ARG A 47 -4.67 10.27 -8.92
N ALA A 48 -5.13 11.13 -8.01
CA ALA A 48 -5.48 12.51 -8.31
C ALA A 48 -4.26 13.29 -8.82
N GLU A 49 -3.10 13.14 -8.16
CA GLU A 49 -1.84 13.75 -8.59
C GLU A 49 -1.41 13.27 -9.98
N ALA A 50 -1.55 11.97 -10.28
CA ALA A 50 -1.20 11.43 -11.60
C ALA A 50 -2.10 11.99 -12.71
N ILE A 51 -3.41 12.11 -12.45
CA ILE A 51 -4.37 12.71 -13.40
C ILE A 51 -4.06 14.19 -13.61
N GLU A 52 -3.79 14.95 -12.54
CA GLU A 52 -3.38 16.36 -12.62
C GLU A 52 -2.08 16.52 -13.42
N SER A 53 -1.18 15.55 -13.29
CA SER A 53 0.08 15.46 -14.05
C SER A 53 -0.10 14.99 -15.50
N LYS A 54 -1.35 14.86 -15.98
CA LYS A 54 -1.72 14.44 -17.34
C LYS A 54 -1.26 13.02 -17.70
N CYS A 55 -1.08 12.14 -16.73
CA CYS A 55 -0.94 10.71 -17.00
C CYS A 55 -2.24 10.15 -17.59
N SER A 56 -2.12 9.08 -18.36
CA SER A 56 -3.30 8.32 -18.79
C SER A 56 -4.01 7.69 -17.59
N GLU A 57 -5.28 7.33 -17.72
CA GLU A 57 -6.02 6.65 -16.65
C GLU A 57 -5.33 5.35 -16.21
N SER A 58 -4.82 4.57 -17.17
CA SER A 58 -4.08 3.35 -16.87
C SER A 58 -2.78 3.61 -16.09
N GLU A 59 -2.07 4.69 -16.38
CA GLU A 59 -0.87 5.07 -15.63
C GLU A 59 -1.23 5.56 -14.22
N ALA A 60 -2.28 6.37 -14.10
CA ALA A 60 -2.77 6.85 -12.82
C ALA A 60 -3.23 5.70 -11.91
N ASP A 61 -3.92 4.70 -12.45
CA ASP A 61 -4.33 3.51 -11.70
C ASP A 61 -3.11 2.68 -11.24
N ASN A 62 -2.08 2.56 -12.08
CA ASN A 62 -0.84 1.87 -11.71
C ASN A 62 -0.07 2.60 -10.58
N VAL A 63 -0.01 3.94 -10.65
CA VAL A 63 0.63 4.78 -9.62
C VAL A 63 -0.14 4.67 -8.30
N ALA A 64 -1.48 4.75 -8.35
CA ALA A 64 -2.33 4.63 -7.18
C ALA A 64 -2.25 3.25 -6.52
N ALA A 65 -2.23 2.18 -7.32
CA ALA A 65 -2.02 0.82 -6.83
C ALA A 65 -0.62 0.62 -6.22
N ALA A 66 0.41 1.31 -6.73
CA ALA A 66 1.72 1.34 -6.09
C ALA A 66 1.68 2.05 -4.73
N ALA A 67 1.01 3.21 -4.64
CA ALA A 67 0.85 3.95 -3.39
C ALA A 67 0.12 3.14 -2.32
N TRP A 68 -0.94 2.41 -2.68
CA TRP A 68 -1.61 1.45 -1.78
C TRP A 68 -0.63 0.43 -1.20
N ARG A 69 0.21 -0.17 -2.05
CA ARG A 69 1.17 -1.20 -1.63
C ARG A 69 2.29 -0.63 -0.75
N CYS A 70 2.75 0.58 -1.04
CA CYS A 70 3.77 1.27 -0.24
C CYS A 70 3.26 1.72 1.14
N THR A 71 1.95 1.78 1.34
CA THR A 71 1.32 2.20 2.60
C THR A 71 0.77 1.04 3.42
N LEU A 72 1.00 -0.20 2.99
CA LEU A 72 0.62 -1.38 3.76
C LEU A 72 1.28 -1.36 5.16
N PRO A 73 0.54 -1.71 6.23
CA PRO A 73 1.07 -1.73 7.59
C PRO A 73 2.31 -2.62 7.77
N LEU A 74 3.21 -2.26 8.68
CA LEU A 74 4.34 -3.13 9.03
C LEU A 74 3.87 -4.34 9.85
N LEU A 75 4.60 -5.45 9.75
CA LEU A 75 4.31 -6.68 10.49
C LEU A 75 4.96 -6.67 11.90
N SER A 76 4.86 -5.54 12.61
CA SER A 76 5.52 -5.24 13.90
C SER A 76 4.76 -5.79 15.12
N SER A 77 3.43 -5.80 15.04
CA SER A 77 2.54 -6.17 16.15
C SER A 77 1.35 -6.98 15.66
N ARG A 78 0.66 -7.66 16.57
CA ARG A 78 -0.53 -8.45 16.21
C ARG A 78 -1.60 -7.59 15.51
N THR A 79 -1.87 -6.40 16.04
CA THR A 79 -2.82 -5.45 15.47
C THR A 79 -2.39 -4.99 14.09
N ALA A 80 -1.11 -4.64 13.91
CA ALA A 80 -0.59 -4.19 12.63
C ALA A 80 -0.64 -5.30 11.57
N VAL A 81 -0.39 -6.56 11.94
CA VAL A 81 -0.56 -7.68 11.00
C VAL A 81 -2.03 -7.92 10.62
N GLN A 82 -2.96 -7.79 11.56
CA GLN A 82 -4.40 -7.87 11.26
C GLN A 82 -4.83 -6.74 10.32
N ALA A 83 -4.33 -5.52 10.56
CA ALA A 83 -4.55 -4.38 9.67
C ALA A 83 -3.96 -4.63 8.27
N PHE A 84 -2.75 -5.19 8.19
CA PHE A 84 -2.13 -5.57 6.93
C PHE A 84 -3.00 -6.54 6.13
N ILE A 85 -3.51 -7.59 6.76
CA ILE A 85 -4.42 -8.55 6.13
C ILE A 85 -5.68 -7.85 5.60
N ALA A 86 -6.28 -6.96 6.39
CA ALA A 86 -7.44 -6.19 5.97
C ALA A 86 -7.14 -5.32 4.74
N CYS A 87 -6.03 -4.59 4.73
CA CYS A 87 -5.61 -3.80 3.58
C CYS A 87 -5.32 -4.68 2.35
N VAL A 88 -4.68 -5.84 2.49
CA VAL A 88 -4.45 -6.72 1.34
C VAL A 88 -5.79 -7.23 0.77
N ALA A 89 -6.74 -7.61 1.62
CA ALA A 89 -8.06 -8.07 1.19
C ALA A 89 -8.83 -6.97 0.44
N VAL A 90 -8.88 -5.75 0.98
CA VAL A 90 -9.53 -4.60 0.33
C VAL A 90 -8.86 -4.25 -1.00
N GLY A 91 -7.52 -4.20 -1.02
CA GLY A 91 -6.76 -3.93 -2.24
C GLY A 91 -7.01 -4.98 -3.32
N GLN A 92 -7.11 -6.26 -2.95
CA GLN A 92 -7.45 -7.31 -3.90
C GLN A 92 -8.90 -7.19 -4.40
N GLN A 93 -9.87 -6.94 -3.52
CA GLN A 93 -11.27 -6.77 -3.90
C GLN A 93 -11.46 -5.62 -4.90
N ARG A 94 -10.68 -4.54 -4.75
CA ARG A 94 -10.71 -3.37 -5.63
C ARG A 94 -9.83 -3.51 -6.89
N GLY A 95 -9.09 -4.61 -7.03
CA GLY A 95 -8.20 -4.85 -8.17
C GLY A 95 -6.85 -4.12 -8.12
N TRP A 96 -6.53 -3.48 -7.00
CA TRP A 96 -5.26 -2.77 -6.78
C TRP A 96 -4.11 -3.71 -6.43
N ILE A 97 -4.44 -4.90 -5.93
CA ILE A 97 -3.49 -5.99 -5.69
C ILE A 97 -3.93 -7.21 -6.51
N LYS A 98 -3.00 -7.79 -7.26
CA LYS A 98 -3.29 -8.99 -8.07
C LYS A 98 -3.46 -10.23 -7.18
N PRO A 99 -4.28 -11.22 -7.56
CA PRO A 99 -4.50 -12.43 -6.75
C PRO A 99 -3.21 -13.18 -6.35
N GLU A 100 -2.18 -13.11 -7.19
CA GLU A 100 -0.88 -13.78 -7.05
C GLU A 100 -0.04 -13.06 -5.99
N GLU A 101 -0.05 -11.74 -6.04
CA GLU A 101 0.60 -10.87 -5.06
C GLU A 101 -0.09 -10.99 -3.70
N SER A 102 -1.43 -10.94 -3.68
CA SER A 102 -2.22 -11.13 -2.46
C SER A 102 -1.89 -12.44 -1.75
N ARG A 103 -1.80 -13.56 -2.49
CA ARG A 103 -1.41 -14.87 -1.92
C ARG A 103 -0.06 -14.80 -1.20
N SER A 104 0.94 -14.17 -1.82
CA SER A 104 2.27 -14.01 -1.19
C SER A 104 2.21 -13.10 0.05
N LEU A 105 1.51 -11.97 -0.03
CA LEU A 105 1.38 -11.03 1.09
C LEU A 105 0.65 -11.65 2.28
N MET A 106 -0.46 -12.35 2.02
CA MET A 106 -1.23 -13.07 3.03
C MET A 106 -0.41 -14.15 3.73
N TYR A 107 0.40 -14.91 2.98
CA TYR A 107 1.28 -15.92 3.55
C TYR A 107 2.34 -15.30 4.48
N THR A 108 2.96 -14.20 4.07
CA THR A 108 3.92 -13.45 4.91
C THR A 108 3.26 -12.97 6.20
N ALA A 109 2.04 -12.42 6.12
CA ALA A 109 1.28 -11.97 7.28
C ALA A 109 0.94 -13.13 8.25
N GLN A 110 0.49 -14.27 7.72
CA GLN A 110 0.22 -15.47 8.51
C GLN A 110 1.47 -16.00 9.22
N THR A 111 2.62 -15.95 8.54
CA THR A 111 3.91 -16.33 9.12
C THR A 111 4.29 -15.38 10.25
N ALA A 112 4.17 -14.07 10.06
CA ALA A 112 4.42 -13.07 11.11
C ALA A 112 3.53 -13.27 12.33
N LEU A 113 2.21 -13.47 12.14
CA LEU A 113 1.28 -13.80 13.22
C LEU A 113 1.68 -15.05 14.01
N SER A 114 2.16 -16.08 13.31
CA SER A 114 2.58 -17.33 13.92
C SER A 114 3.81 -17.16 14.81
N VAL A 115 4.75 -16.30 14.40
CA VAL A 115 5.94 -15.92 15.20
C VAL A 115 5.53 -15.08 16.40
N LEU A 116 4.74 -14.03 16.19
CA LEU A 116 4.28 -13.13 17.26
C LEU A 116 3.47 -13.87 18.33
N ARG A 117 2.66 -14.88 17.95
CA ARG A 117 1.91 -15.71 18.90
C ARG A 117 2.83 -16.53 19.80
N LYS A 118 3.99 -17.00 19.30
CA LYS A 118 4.97 -17.75 20.09
C LYS A 118 5.79 -16.86 21.02
N ALA A 119 6.03 -15.61 20.63
CA ALA A 119 6.82 -14.67 21.42
C ALA A 119 6.06 -14.11 22.65
N GLY A 120 4.71 -14.12 22.60
CA GLY A 120 3.85 -13.69 23.71
C GLY A 120 3.26 -14.82 24.57
N ALA A 121 3.74 -16.06 24.39
CA ALA A 121 3.37 -17.24 25.19
C ALA A 121 4.58 -17.70 26.02
#